data_AF-A0A1X2HTS5-F1
#
_entry.id   AF-A0A1X2HTS5-F1
#
_cell.length_a   1.000
_cell.length_b   1.000
_cell.length_c   1.000
_cell.angle_alpha   90.00
_cell.angle_beta   90.00
_cell.angle_gamma   90.00
#
_symmetry.space_group_name_H-M   'P 1'
#
loop_
_entity.id
_entity.type
_entity.pdbx_description
1 polymer ?
#
loop_
_entity_poly.entity_id
_entity_poly.type
_entity_poly.pdbx_seq_one_letter_code
_entity_poly.pdbx_strand_id
1 'polypeptide(L)'
;MPSSKRKRVQGIMSILRSFADMMQDVQPASWWDHVILVFTCVDYTPIPKPQMAVKKHHIIHTLTREIKDTFNLAKAPPAVFISSKMPHCAFILGNGPCDCLAASRYNHDKMRNLRRAVASKAKLGRWVPT
;
A
#
# COMPACT_ATOMS: atom_id res chain seq x y z
N MET A 1 28.52 1.83 -2.06
CA MET A 1 27.50 0.97 -1.40
C MET A 1 26.10 1.54 -1.63
N PRO A 2 25.12 0.78 -2.14
CA PRO A 2 23.76 1.30 -2.29
C PRO A 2 23.12 1.53 -0.92
N SER A 3 22.50 2.69 -0.74
CA SER A 3 21.85 3.09 0.52
C SER A 3 20.74 2.09 0.92
N SER A 4 20.49 1.93 2.24
CA SER A 4 19.44 1.05 2.80
C SER A 4 18.04 1.27 2.16
N LYS A 5 17.77 2.48 1.67
CA LYS A 5 16.54 2.84 0.94
C LYS A 5 16.45 2.15 -0.43
N ARG A 6 17.57 2.10 -1.19
CA ARG A 6 17.65 1.42 -2.50
C ARG A 6 17.36 -0.08 -2.38
N LYS A 7 17.87 -0.72 -1.31
CA LYS A 7 17.67 -2.15 -1.04
C LYS A 7 16.18 -2.52 -0.82
N ARG A 8 15.38 -1.67 -0.17
CA ARG A 8 13.96 -1.97 0.08
C ARG A 8 13.08 -1.77 -1.16
N VAL A 9 13.36 -0.76 -1.96
CA VAL A 9 12.67 -0.54 -3.25
C VAL A 9 12.97 -1.72 -4.20
N GLN A 10 14.23 -2.15 -4.25
CA GLN A 10 14.61 -3.37 -4.97
C GLN A 10 13.85 -4.60 -4.46
N GLY A 11 13.60 -4.72 -3.15
CA GLY A 11 12.78 -5.79 -2.60
C GLY A 11 11.34 -5.80 -3.13
N ILE A 12 10.67 -4.65 -3.20
CA ILE A 12 9.30 -4.56 -3.74
C ILE A 12 9.27 -4.93 -5.22
N MET A 13 10.19 -4.37 -6.01
CA MET A 13 10.29 -4.70 -7.43
C MET A 13 10.63 -6.17 -7.67
N SER A 14 11.46 -6.77 -6.83
CA SER A 14 11.77 -8.21 -6.89
C SER A 14 10.53 -9.06 -6.65
N ILE A 15 9.73 -8.74 -5.61
CA ILE A 15 8.48 -9.45 -5.33
C ILE A 15 7.52 -9.34 -6.51
N LEU A 16 7.39 -8.15 -7.10
CA LEU A 16 6.50 -7.94 -8.24
C LEU A 16 6.98 -8.65 -9.50
N ARG A 17 8.30 -8.74 -9.73
CA ARG A 17 8.86 -9.53 -10.84
C ARG A 17 8.54 -11.00 -10.65
N SER A 18 8.86 -11.56 -9.47
CA SER A 18 8.53 -12.96 -9.17
C SER A 18 7.03 -13.25 -9.29
N PHE A 19 6.17 -12.32 -8.85
CA PHE A 19 4.73 -12.45 -9.04
C PHE A 19 4.34 -12.45 -10.53
N ALA A 20 4.89 -11.53 -11.33
CA ALA A 20 4.63 -11.47 -12.76
C ALA A 20 5.11 -12.74 -13.48
N ASP A 21 6.27 -13.26 -13.11
CA ASP A 21 6.84 -14.49 -13.65
C ASP A 21 5.92 -15.69 -13.33
N MET A 22 5.42 -15.79 -12.09
CA MET A 22 4.44 -16.84 -11.71
C MET A 22 3.11 -16.74 -12.47
N MET A 23 2.74 -15.53 -12.90
CA MET A 23 1.49 -15.27 -13.60
C MET A 23 1.65 -15.23 -15.13
N GLN A 24 2.85 -15.49 -15.66
CA GLN A 24 3.17 -15.33 -17.08
C GLN A 24 2.28 -16.21 -17.98
N ASP A 25 2.05 -17.45 -17.56
CA ASP A 25 1.27 -18.42 -18.35
C ASP A 25 -0.23 -18.39 -18.02
N VAL A 26 -0.64 -17.51 -17.11
CA VAL A 26 -2.01 -17.46 -16.60
C VAL A 26 -2.85 -16.52 -17.46
N GLN A 27 -3.88 -17.08 -18.11
CA GLN A 27 -4.83 -16.31 -18.90
C GLN A 27 -6.11 -15.98 -18.11
N PRO A 28 -6.76 -14.84 -18.36
CA PRO A 28 -6.29 -13.75 -19.21
C PRO A 28 -5.19 -12.93 -18.54
N ALA A 29 -4.23 -12.42 -19.32
CA ALA A 29 -3.14 -11.55 -18.86
C ALA A 29 -3.59 -10.21 -18.22
N SER A 30 -4.90 -9.94 -18.19
CA SER A 30 -5.52 -8.79 -17.52
C SER A 30 -5.49 -8.85 -15.99
N TRP A 31 -4.90 -9.87 -15.38
CA TRP A 31 -4.78 -9.99 -13.92
C TRP A 31 -4.14 -8.75 -13.26
N TRP A 32 -3.24 -8.05 -13.96
CA TRP A 32 -2.65 -6.79 -13.50
C TRP A 32 -3.69 -5.71 -13.17
N ASP A 33 -4.80 -5.70 -13.91
CA ASP A 33 -5.88 -4.75 -13.69
C ASP A 33 -6.59 -4.97 -12.34
N HIS A 34 -6.39 -6.14 -11.72
CA HIS A 34 -6.97 -6.51 -10.43
C HIS A 34 -5.98 -6.40 -9.25
N VAL A 35 -4.73 -6.00 -9.50
CA VAL A 35 -3.70 -5.86 -8.46
C VAL A 35 -3.89 -4.56 -7.64
N ILE A 36 -3.70 -4.67 -6.32
CA ILE A 36 -3.67 -3.55 -5.37
C ILE A 36 -2.42 -3.70 -4.49
N LEU A 37 -1.65 -2.62 -4.31
CA LEU A 37 -0.50 -2.61 -3.42
C LEU A 37 -0.94 -2.19 -2.01
N VAL A 38 -0.86 -3.11 -1.06
CA VAL A 38 -1.24 -2.86 0.34
C VAL A 38 0.01 -2.75 1.21
N PHE A 39 0.29 -1.53 1.69
CA PHE A 39 1.38 -1.25 2.61
C PHE A 39 0.86 -1.28 4.05
N THR A 40 1.27 -2.30 4.79
CA THR A 40 0.89 -2.51 6.20
C THR A 40 1.86 -1.82 7.16
N CYS A 41 1.58 -1.89 8.47
CA CYS A 41 2.39 -1.28 9.54
C CYS A 41 2.54 0.25 9.39
N VAL A 42 1.50 0.90 8.84
CA VAL A 42 1.42 2.35 8.74
C VAL A 42 0.50 2.85 9.85
N ASP A 43 1.01 2.75 11.06
CA ASP A 43 0.23 2.97 12.26
C ASP A 43 -0.07 4.45 12.50
N TYR A 44 -1.13 4.70 13.27
CA TYR A 44 -1.41 6.01 13.80
C TYR A 44 -0.30 6.42 14.78
N THR A 45 0.16 7.66 14.67
CA THR A 45 1.08 8.28 15.61
C THR A 45 0.52 9.64 15.99
N PRO A 46 0.34 9.95 17.30
CA PRO A 46 -0.18 11.25 17.73
C PRO A 46 0.66 12.40 17.20
N ILE A 47 1.98 12.19 17.14
CA ILE A 47 2.95 13.09 16.53
C ILE A 47 3.41 12.49 15.20
N PRO A 48 2.99 13.04 14.05
CA PRO A 48 3.38 12.53 12.74
C PRO A 48 4.89 12.58 12.56
N LYS A 49 5.50 11.44 12.24
CA LYS A 49 6.94 11.38 11.93
C LYS A 49 7.15 11.86 10.48
N PRO A 50 7.92 12.93 10.20
CA PRO A 50 8.11 13.46 8.84
C PRO A 50 8.60 12.41 7.84
N GLN A 51 9.47 11.50 8.30
CA GLN A 51 9.97 10.36 7.54
C GLN A 51 8.87 9.44 7.00
N MET A 52 7.72 9.31 7.66
CA MET A 52 6.60 8.52 7.17
C MET A 52 5.90 9.22 6.00
N ALA A 53 5.74 10.54 6.05
CA ALA A 53 5.18 11.31 4.96
C ALA A 53 6.09 11.25 3.72
N VAL A 54 7.40 11.43 3.89
CA VAL A 54 8.40 11.32 2.81
C VAL A 54 8.37 9.92 2.17
N LYS A 55 8.31 8.86 2.99
CA LYS A 55 8.22 7.47 2.47
C LYS A 55 6.92 7.22 1.72
N LYS A 56 5.78 7.68 2.23
CA LYS A 56 4.49 7.57 1.53
C LYS A 56 4.51 8.30 0.20
N HIS A 57 5.04 9.53 0.19
CA HIS A 57 5.17 10.32 -1.03
C HIS A 57 6.04 9.61 -2.07
N HIS A 58 7.20 9.10 -1.66
CA HIS A 58 8.07 8.32 -2.55
C HIS A 58 7.39 7.07 -3.11
N ILE A 59 6.63 6.34 -2.28
CA ILE A 59 5.84 5.18 -2.75
C ILE A 59 4.81 5.61 -3.80
N ILE A 60 4.03 6.66 -3.50
CA ILE A 60 2.92 7.11 -4.35
C ILE A 60 3.39 7.70 -5.69
N HIS A 61 4.54 8.39 -5.72
CA HIS A 61 4.96 9.15 -6.90
C HIS A 61 6.16 8.55 -7.64
N THR A 62 7.04 7.84 -6.95
CA THR A 62 8.23 7.24 -7.57
C THR A 62 8.01 5.76 -7.83
N LEU A 63 7.69 4.98 -6.80
CA LEU A 63 7.61 3.52 -6.92
C LEU A 63 6.46 3.06 -7.83
N THR A 64 5.26 3.62 -7.67
CA THR A 64 4.11 3.28 -8.54
C THR A 64 4.39 3.58 -10.01
N ARG A 65 5.14 4.65 -10.29
CA ARG A 65 5.58 5.01 -11.65
C ARG A 65 6.59 4.00 -12.17
N GLU A 66 7.60 3.66 -11.37
CA GLU A 66 8.59 2.65 -11.71
C GLU A 66 7.95 1.28 -12.00
N ILE A 67 6.93 0.88 -11.21
CA ILE A 67 6.15 -0.34 -11.43
C ILE A 67 5.42 -0.27 -12.77
N LYS A 68 4.71 0.84 -13.03
CA LYS A 68 4.00 1.03 -14.30
C LYS A 68 4.94 0.86 -15.50
N ASP A 69 6.09 1.53 -15.45
CA ASP A 69 7.04 1.56 -16.56
C ASP A 69 7.72 0.18 -16.73
N THR A 70 8.09 -0.49 -15.63
CA THR A 70 8.76 -1.80 -15.65
C THR A 70 7.88 -2.90 -16.22
N PHE A 71 6.59 -2.92 -15.89
CA PHE A 71 5.64 -3.95 -16.32
C PHE A 71 4.76 -3.51 -17.50
N ASN A 72 5.09 -2.38 -18.14
CA ASN A 72 4.36 -1.81 -19.28
C ASN A 72 2.84 -1.69 -19.04
N LEU A 73 2.45 -1.21 -17.87
CA LEU A 73 1.05 -1.14 -17.45
C LEU A 73 0.38 0.13 -17.99
N ALA A 74 -0.86 0.03 -18.44
CA ALA A 74 -1.65 1.21 -18.82
C ALA A 74 -1.84 2.18 -17.63
N LYS A 75 -2.08 1.63 -16.44
CA LYS A 75 -2.23 2.38 -15.18
C LYS A 75 -1.43 1.71 -14.07
N ALA A 76 -0.79 2.51 -13.22
CA ALA A 76 -0.13 2.00 -12.04
C ALA A 76 -1.16 1.35 -11.08
N PRO A 77 -0.82 0.23 -10.42
CA PRO A 77 -1.66 -0.33 -9.37
C PRO A 77 -1.88 0.68 -8.24
N PRO A 78 -3.09 0.79 -7.68
CA PRO A 78 -3.34 1.69 -6.56
C PRO A 78 -2.53 1.25 -5.34
N ALA A 79 -1.87 2.21 -4.69
CA ALA A 79 -1.17 2.02 -3.43
C ALA A 79 -2.02 2.50 -2.25
N VAL A 80 -2.33 1.59 -1.33
CA VAL A 80 -3.08 1.88 -0.10
C VAL A 80 -2.24 1.56 1.12
N PHE A 81 -2.44 2.35 2.19
CA PHE A 81 -1.66 2.25 3.42
C PHE A 81 -2.61 1.94 4.57
N ILE A 82 -2.33 0.88 5.33
CA ILE A 82 -3.17 0.45 6.45
C ILE A 82 -2.37 0.31 7.74
N SER A 83 -3.04 0.53 8.87
CA SER A 83 -2.54 0.17 10.19
C SER A 83 -2.95 -1.27 10.48
N SER A 84 -2.01 -2.10 10.90
CA SER A 84 -2.29 -3.43 11.46
C SER A 84 -2.37 -3.40 12.99
N LYS A 85 -1.99 -2.28 13.61
CA LYS A 85 -1.97 -2.12 15.07
C LYS A 85 -3.34 -1.70 15.60
N MET A 86 -3.78 -2.37 16.67
CA MET A 86 -4.95 -1.95 17.43
C MET A 86 -4.66 -0.60 18.11
N PRO A 87 -5.55 0.40 18.00
CA PRO A 87 -5.32 1.71 18.60
C PRO A 87 -5.36 1.58 20.13
N HIS A 88 -4.31 2.03 20.79
CA HIS A 88 -4.28 2.21 22.24
C HIS A 88 -4.30 3.70 22.55
N CYS A 89 -5.10 4.09 23.53
CA CYS A 89 -5.17 5.48 23.99
C CYS A 89 -3.81 5.93 24.52
N ALA A 90 -3.25 7.02 23.99
CA ALA A 90 -1.99 7.57 24.45
C ALA A 90 -2.04 7.96 25.94
N PHE A 91 -3.19 8.44 26.44
CA PHE A 91 -3.39 8.77 27.85
C PHE A 91 -3.26 7.54 28.76
N ILE A 92 -3.88 6.41 28.40
CA ILE A 92 -3.80 5.16 29.19
C ILE A 92 -2.36 4.65 29.26
N LEU A 93 -1.57 4.87 28.21
CA LEU A 93 -0.17 4.44 28.15
C LEU A 93 0.83 5.48 28.72
N GLY A 94 0.36 6.59 29.29
CA GLY A 94 1.23 7.67 29.79
C GLY A 94 2.02 8.40 28.69
N ASN A 95 1.61 8.28 27.42
CA ASN A 95 2.33 8.80 26.26
C ASN A 95 1.80 10.16 25.75
N GLY A 96 0.80 10.75 26.42
CA GLY A 96 0.23 12.05 26.04
C GLY A 96 -1.27 12.18 26.33
N PRO A 97 -1.95 13.19 25.76
CA PRO A 97 -3.39 13.37 25.91
C PRO A 97 -4.20 12.26 25.21
N CYS A 98 -5.48 12.15 25.54
CA CYS A 98 -6.39 11.19 24.90
C CYS A 98 -6.50 11.47 23.39
N ASP A 99 -6.25 10.45 22.58
CA ASP A 99 -6.20 10.50 21.12
C ASP A 99 -7.15 9.49 20.44
N CYS A 100 -8.03 8.83 21.21
CA CYS A 100 -8.93 7.78 20.75
C CYS A 100 -9.74 8.17 19.49
N LEU A 101 -10.29 9.39 19.48
CA LEU A 101 -11.08 9.89 18.35
C LEU A 101 -10.24 10.04 17.08
N ALA A 102 -9.02 10.59 17.21
CA ALA A 102 -8.11 10.78 16.09
C ALA A 102 -7.60 9.44 15.55
N ALA A 103 -7.24 8.50 16.44
CA ALA A 103 -6.83 7.15 16.07
C ALA A 103 -7.95 6.36 15.38
N SER A 104 -9.19 6.47 15.89
CA SER A 104 -10.37 5.86 15.28
C SER A 104 -10.64 6.42 13.87
N ARG A 105 -10.62 7.76 13.73
CA ARG A 105 -10.79 8.42 12.43
C ARG A 105 -9.71 8.01 11.43
N TYR A 106 -8.45 7.95 11.88
CA TYR A 106 -7.33 7.49 11.04
C TYR A 106 -7.57 6.08 10.50
N ASN A 107 -7.92 5.14 11.37
CA ASN A 107 -8.17 3.75 10.98
C ASN A 107 -9.38 3.64 10.03
N HIS A 108 -10.46 4.36 10.34
CA HIS A 108 -11.64 4.41 9.48
C HIS A 108 -11.30 4.94 8.08
N ASP A 109 -10.51 6.02 7.99
CA ASP A 109 -10.07 6.59 6.72
C ASP A 109 -9.18 5.62 5.92
N LYS A 110 -8.28 4.88 6.59
CA LYS A 110 -7.45 3.85 5.92
C LYS A 110 -8.28 2.71 5.36
N MET A 111 -9.23 2.20 6.14
CA MET A 111 -10.14 1.14 5.69
C MET A 111 -11.07 1.63 4.58
N ARG A 112 -11.55 2.88 4.64
CA ARG A 112 -12.33 3.48 3.56
C ARG A 112 -11.53 3.54 2.25
N ASN A 113 -10.24 3.91 2.31
CA ASN A 113 -9.39 3.96 1.12
C ASN A 113 -9.13 2.56 0.54
N LEU A 114 -8.89 1.56 1.39
CA LEU A 114 -8.78 0.16 0.96
C LEU A 114 -10.08 -0.31 0.28
N ARG A 115 -11.24 -0.08 0.91
CA ARG A 115 -12.55 -0.43 0.34
C ARG A 115 -12.79 0.24 -1.02
N ARG A 116 -12.40 1.51 -1.18
CA ARG A 116 -12.49 2.21 -2.47
C ARG A 116 -11.60 1.60 -3.53
N ALA A 117 -10.38 1.21 -3.19
CA ALA A 117 -9.47 0.53 -4.11
C ALA A 117 -9.99 -0.85 -4.52
N VAL A 118 -10.50 -1.64 -3.57
CA VAL A 118 -11.13 -2.94 -3.86
C VAL A 118 -12.37 -2.76 -4.74
N ALA A 119 -13.24 -1.80 -4.41
CA ALA A 119 -14.45 -1.53 -5.17
C ALA A 119 -14.14 -1.06 -6.60
N SER A 120 -13.06 -0.30 -6.82
CA SER A 120 -12.68 0.11 -8.18
C SER A 120 -12.22 -1.06 -9.03
N LYS A 121 -11.57 -2.07 -8.44
CA LYS A 121 -11.20 -3.31 -9.14
C LYS A 121 -12.40 -4.23 -9.35
N ALA A 122 -13.31 -4.31 -8.39
CA ALA A 122 -14.53 -5.11 -8.50
C ALA A 122 -15.43 -4.68 -9.66
N LYS A 123 -15.40 -3.39 -10.06
CA LYS A 123 -16.12 -2.88 -11.25
C LYS A 123 -15.67 -3.52 -12.57
N LEU A 124 -14.47 -4.10 -12.61
CA LEU A 124 -13.95 -4.83 -13.77
C LEU A 124 -14.49 -6.28 -13.82
N GLY A 125 -15.30 -6.68 -12.84
CA GLY A 125 -15.69 -8.07 -12.63
C GLY A 125 -14.68 -8.84 -11.79
N ARG A 126 -15.06 -10.07 -11.41
CA ARG A 126 -14.12 -11.00 -10.78
C ARG A 126 -13.20 -11.53 -11.88
N TRP A 127 -11.90 -11.39 -11.69
CA TRP A 127 -10.94 -12.05 -12.55
C TRP A 127 -11.01 -13.57 -12.30
N VAL A 128 -11.10 -14.34 -13.37
CA VAL A 128 -11.19 -15.80 -13.35
C VAL A 128 -10.15 -16.33 -14.33
N PRO A 129 -9.27 -17.25 -13.91
CA PRO A 129 -8.34 -17.89 -14.82
C PRO A 129 -9.11 -18.74 -15.83
N THR A 130 -8.73 -18.67 -17.10
CA THR A 130 -9.24 -19.51 -18.18
C THR A 130 -8.25 -20.61 -18.53
#